data_AF-A0A523EJJ3-F1
#
_entry.id   AF-A0A523EJJ3-F1
#
_cell.length_a   1.000
_cell.length_b   1.000
_cell.length_c   1.000
_cell.angle_alpha   90.00
_cell.angle_beta   90.00
_cell.angle_gamma   90.00
#
_symmetry.space_group_name_H-M   'P 1'
#
loop_
_entity.id
_entity.type
_entity.pdbx_description
1 polymer ?
#
loop_
_entity_poly.entity_id
_entity_poly.type
_entity_poly.pdbx_seq_one_letter_code
_entity_poly.pdbx_strand_id
1 'polypeptide(L)'
;MAILVTGLAVWWLARPSPPVVTRLALPLQEGHQQRERERMAISPDGRNFIYAARPSRGGASLLYLRPMDQLQATALQGTERARNPFFS
;
A
#
# COMPACT_ATOMS: atom_id res chain seq x y z
N MET A 1 -42.51 30.77 2.08
CA MET A 1 -41.02 30.82 2.12
C MET A 1 -40.37 29.83 3.10
N ALA A 2 -41.07 29.25 4.09
CA ALA A 2 -40.46 28.35 5.08
C ALA A 2 -40.02 26.97 4.54
N ILE A 3 -40.69 26.45 3.51
CA ILE A 3 -40.42 25.10 2.94
C ILE A 3 -39.09 25.06 2.17
N LEU A 4 -38.70 26.17 1.54
CA LEU A 4 -37.46 26.23 0.77
C LEU A 4 -36.22 26.18 1.67
N VAL A 5 -36.31 26.75 2.88
CA VAL A 5 -35.18 26.78 3.83
C VAL A 5 -34.90 25.39 4.39
N THR A 6 -35.94 24.61 4.66
CA THR A 6 -35.82 23.25 5.20
C THR A 6 -35.26 22.28 4.16
N GLY A 7 -35.71 22.36 2.91
CA GLY A 7 -35.16 21.54 1.82
C GLY A 7 -33.67 21.81 1.57
N LEU A 8 -33.26 23.07 1.62
CA LEU A 8 -31.86 23.46 1.43
C LEU A 8 -30.96 22.97 2.57
N ALA A 9 -31.46 23.02 3.81
CA ALA A 9 -30.72 22.52 4.97
C ALA A 9 -30.49 21.01 4.91
N VAL A 10 -31.54 20.22 4.59
CA VAL A 10 -31.42 18.75 4.46
C VAL A 10 -30.45 18.37 3.34
N TRP A 11 -30.51 19.07 2.20
CA TRP A 11 -29.58 18.82 1.10
C TRP A 11 -28.14 19.17 1.47
N TRP A 12 -27.91 20.19 2.30
CA TRP A 12 -26.57 20.59 2.75
C TRP A 12 -25.97 19.60 3.75
N LEU A 13 -26.79 19.05 4.65
CA LEU A 13 -26.36 18.03 5.62
C LEU A 13 -26.19 16.65 5.00
N ALA A 14 -26.94 16.33 3.93
CA ALA A 14 -26.82 15.07 3.22
C ALA A 14 -25.64 15.04 2.22
N ARG A 15 -24.84 16.11 2.14
CA ARG A 15 -23.65 16.15 1.28
C ARG A 15 -22.64 15.12 1.79
N PRO A 16 -22.23 14.14 0.95
CA PRO A 16 -21.18 13.21 1.33
C PRO A 16 -19.90 13.99 1.61
N SER A 17 -19.28 13.76 2.78
CA SER A 17 -17.95 14.27 3.04
C SER A 17 -16.97 13.68 2.02
N PRO A 18 -16.09 14.49 1.42
CA PRO A 18 -15.06 13.97 0.52
C PRO A 18 -14.23 12.90 1.24
N PRO A 19 -13.89 11.78 0.57
CA PRO A 19 -13.03 10.77 1.17
C PRO A 19 -11.68 11.41 1.54
N VAL A 20 -11.26 11.24 2.80
CA VAL A 20 -9.94 11.69 3.26
C VAL A 20 -8.88 10.77 2.65
N VAL A 21 -8.01 11.32 1.80
CA VAL A 21 -6.98 10.53 1.11
C VAL A 21 -5.71 10.40 1.97
N THR A 22 -5.51 9.17 2.46
CA THR A 22 -4.26 8.56 2.94
C THR A 22 -3.07 8.57 1.97
N ARG A 23 -2.16 9.56 1.93
CA ARG A 23 -0.94 9.43 1.09
C ARG A 23 0.30 9.11 1.93
N LEU A 24 0.88 7.94 1.69
CA LEU A 24 2.11 7.47 2.34
C LEU A 24 3.19 7.21 1.28
N ALA A 25 4.39 7.76 1.50
CA ALA A 25 5.56 7.45 0.68
C ALA A 25 6.40 6.38 1.40
N LEU A 26 6.49 5.19 0.80
CA LEU A 26 7.34 4.11 1.28
C LEU A 26 8.55 4.01 0.36
N PRO A 27 9.69 4.66 0.70
CA PRO A 27 10.89 4.51 -0.10
C PRO A 27 11.32 3.04 -0.07
N LEU A 28 11.76 2.53 -1.23
CA LEU A 28 12.45 1.25 -1.26
C LEU A 28 13.75 1.37 -0.46
N GLN A 29 14.15 0.26 0.16
CA GLN A 29 15.41 0.23 0.88
C GLN A 29 16.59 0.38 -0.06
N GLU A 30 17.65 0.98 0.44
CA GLU A 30 18.89 1.11 -0.30
C GLU A 30 19.35 -0.25 -0.79
N GLY A 31 19.64 -0.34 -2.09
CA GLY A 31 20.04 -1.60 -2.69
C GLY A 31 18.87 -2.49 -3.13
N HIS A 32 17.62 -2.05 -3.05
CA HIS A 32 16.48 -2.75 -3.67
C HIS A 32 16.08 -2.06 -4.97
N GLN A 33 16.00 -2.82 -6.05
CA GLN A 33 15.42 -2.37 -7.31
C GLN A 33 14.08 -3.08 -7.54
N GLN A 34 13.00 -2.30 -7.59
CA GLN A 34 11.70 -2.76 -8.05
C GLN A 34 11.59 -2.51 -9.56
N ARG A 35 11.35 -3.57 -10.32
CA ARG A 35 11.09 -3.48 -11.77
C ARG A 35 9.59 -3.37 -12.03
N GLU A 36 9.19 -2.84 -13.19
CA GLU A 36 7.77 -2.69 -13.58
C GLU A 36 6.93 -3.98 -13.46
N ARG A 37 7.56 -5.15 -13.56
CA ARG A 37 6.91 -6.47 -13.46
C ARG A 37 6.78 -7.00 -12.03
N GLU A 38 7.37 -6.34 -11.05
CA GLU A 38 7.39 -6.76 -9.64
C GLU A 38 6.22 -6.09 -8.91
N ARG A 39 5.34 -6.90 -8.33
CA ARG A 39 4.13 -6.43 -7.66
C ARG A 39 4.34 -6.33 -6.15
N MET A 40 3.38 -5.66 -5.52
CA MET A 40 3.30 -5.48 -4.09
C MET A 40 1.89 -5.81 -3.58
N ALA A 41 1.79 -6.17 -2.29
CA ALA A 41 0.54 -6.47 -1.61
C ALA A 41 0.58 -5.90 -0.18
N ILE A 42 -0.58 -5.52 0.34
CA ILE A 42 -0.78 -5.09 1.73
C ILE A 42 -1.64 -6.16 2.42
N SER A 43 -1.34 -6.47 3.67
CA SER A 43 -2.12 -7.43 4.45
C SER A 43 -3.54 -6.90 4.71
N PRO A 44 -4.55 -7.78 4.88
CA PRO A 44 -5.92 -7.35 5.16
C PRO A 44 -6.06 -6.51 6.44
N ASP A 45 -5.20 -6.76 7.44
CA ASP A 45 -5.12 -6.00 8.69
C ASP A 45 -4.35 -4.67 8.55
N GLY A 46 -3.78 -4.39 7.38
CA GLY A 46 -3.03 -3.17 7.07
C GLY A 46 -1.68 -3.04 7.76
N ARG A 47 -1.22 -4.06 8.49
CA ARG A 47 0.01 -3.99 9.30
C ARG A 47 1.28 -4.32 8.53
N ASN A 48 1.15 -5.00 7.40
CA ASN A 48 2.27 -5.54 6.66
C ASN A 48 2.17 -5.20 5.17
N PHE A 49 3.34 -5.04 4.57
CA PHE A 49 3.52 -4.81 3.15
C PHE A 49 4.54 -5.82 2.61
N ILE A 50 4.18 -6.54 1.55
CA ILE A 50 5.12 -7.41 0.83
C ILE A 50 5.36 -6.84 -0.55
N TYR A 51 6.62 -6.79 -0.96
CA TYR A 51 7.02 -6.38 -2.31
C TYR A 51 8.11 -7.29 -2.86
N ALA A 52 8.08 -7.49 -4.18
CA ALA A 52 9.18 -8.14 -4.88
C ALA A 52 10.25 -7.10 -5.22
N ALA A 53 11.51 -7.43 -4.93
CA ALA A 53 12.64 -6.59 -5.32
C ALA A 53 13.88 -7.43 -5.63
N ARG A 54 14.76 -6.88 -6.46
CA ARG A 54 16.09 -7.46 -6.69
C ARG A 54 17.15 -6.73 -5.88
N PRO A 55 18.12 -7.44 -5.29
CA PRO A 55 19.31 -6.82 -4.74
C PRO A 55 20.11 -6.08 -5.83
N SER A 56 20.54 -4.86 -5.55
CA SER A 56 21.33 -4.02 -6.46
C SER A 56 22.70 -4.61 -6.76
N ARG A 57 23.23 -5.47 -5.88
CA ARG A 57 24.47 -6.23 -6.12
C ARG A 57 24.28 -7.42 -7.08
N GLY A 58 23.10 -7.56 -7.67
CA GLY A 58 22.72 -8.70 -8.51
C GLY A 58 22.11 -9.84 -7.68
N GLY A 59 21.45 -10.76 -8.37
CA GLY A 59 20.76 -11.90 -7.76
C GLY A 59 19.34 -12.10 -8.29
N ALA A 60 18.68 -13.15 -7.79
CA ALA A 60 17.26 -13.36 -8.03
C ALA A 60 16.41 -12.31 -7.30
N SER A 61 15.24 -12.02 -7.85
CA SER A 61 14.21 -11.26 -7.12
C SER A 61 13.74 -12.08 -5.93
N LEU A 62 13.45 -11.42 -4.81
CA LEU A 62 12.93 -12.02 -3.59
C LEU A 62 11.72 -11.21 -3.12
N LEU A 63 10.85 -11.84 -2.34
CA LEU A 63 9.83 -11.13 -1.59
C LEU A 63 10.43 -10.58 -0.30
N TYR A 64 10.09 -9.33 -0.01
CA TYR A 64 10.46 -8.65 1.21
C TYR A 64 9.20 -8.29 1.99
N LEU A 65 9.13 -8.70 3.24
CA LEU A 65 8.07 -8.34 4.17
C LEU A 65 8.53 -7.11 4.97
N ARG A 66 7.71 -6.07 5.00
CA ARG A 66 7.94 -4.86 5.78
C ARG A 66 6.71 -4.57 6.65
N PRO A 67 6.84 -4.63 7.98
CA PRO A 67 5.84 -4.08 8.89
C PRO A 67 5.69 -2.56 8.67
N MET A 68 4.47 -2.03 8.74
CA MET A 68 4.19 -0.60 8.51
C MET A 68 4.78 0.30 9.60
N ASP A 69 5.00 -0.23 10.79
CA ASP A 69 5.64 0.43 11.93
C ASP A 69 7.18 0.34 11.89
N GLN A 70 7.75 -0.34 10.87
CA GLN A 70 9.18 -0.52 10.73
C GLN A 70 9.71 0.08 9.43
N LEU A 71 10.97 0.52 9.46
CA LEU A 71 11.68 1.00 8.28
C LEU A 71 12.41 -0.13 7.53
N GLN A 72 12.81 -1.18 8.26
CA GLN A 72 13.49 -2.34 7.69
C GLN A 72 12.51 -3.41 7.19
N ALA A 73 12.98 -4.23 6.26
CA ALA A 73 12.20 -5.24 5.56
C ALA A 73 13.02 -6.52 5.60
N THR A 74 12.35 -7.62 5.83
CA THR A 74 12.98 -8.92 5.97
C THR A 74 12.79 -9.70 4.68
N ALA A 75 13.88 -10.25 4.14
CA ALA A 75 13.82 -11.13 3.00
C ALA A 75 13.13 -12.44 3.37
N LEU A 76 12.14 -12.84 2.59
CA LEU A 76 11.46 -14.12 2.72
C LEU A 76 12.25 -15.17 1.95
N GLN A 77 12.95 -16.05 2.67
CA GLN A 77 13.72 -17.14 2.07
C GLN A 77 12.78 -18.10 1.32
N GLY A 78 13.25 -18.70 0.21
CA GLY A 78 12.43 -19.61 -0.59
C GLY A 78 11.46 -18.90 -1.54
N THR A 79 11.58 -17.58 -1.70
CA THR A 79 10.76 -16.77 -2.62
C THR A 79 11.54 -16.30 -3.86
N GLU A 80 12.61 -17.01 -4.21
CA GLU A 80 13.46 -16.66 -5.33
C GLU A 80 12.66 -16.64 -6.63
N ARG A 81 12.74 -15.52 -7.36
CA ARG A 81 12.01 -15.24 -8.59
C ARG A 81 10.49 -15.09 -8.43
N ALA A 82 9.95 -15.08 -7.20
CA ALA A 82 8.56 -14.73 -6.95
C ALA A 82 8.29 -13.26 -7.32
N ARG A 83 7.11 -12.97 -7.88
CA ARG A 83 6.78 -11.64 -8.43
C ARG A 83 5.40 -11.10 -8.07
N ASN A 84 4.50 -11.97 -7.62
CA ASN A 84 3.10 -11.63 -7.36
C ASN A 84 2.73 -12.05 -5.93
N PRO A 85 3.13 -11.27 -4.92
CA PRO A 85 2.75 -11.56 -3.54
C PRO A 85 1.24 -11.38 -3.34
N PHE A 86 0.68 -12.15 -2.41
CA PHE A 86 -0.69 -12.02 -1.93
C PHE A 86 -0.76 -12.41 -0.44
N PHE A 87 -1.83 -12.00 0.21
CA PHE A 87 -2.22 -12.46 1.53
C PHE A 87 -3.52 -13.25 1.42
N SER A 88 -3.68 -14.28 2.23
CA SER A 88 -4.86 -15.15 2.30
C SER A 88 -5.66 -14.89 3.57
#